data_AF-A0A8S3CCN9-F1
#
_entry.id   AF-A0A8S3CCN9-F1
#
_cell.length_a   1.000
_cell.length_b   1.000
_cell.length_c   1.000
_cell.angle_alpha   90.00
_cell.angle_beta   90.00
_cell.angle_gamma   90.00
#
_symmetry.space_group_name_H-M   'P 1'
#
loop_
_entity.id
_entity.type
_entity.pdbx_description
1 polymer ?
#
loop_
_entity_poly.entity_id
_entity_poly.type
_entity_poly.pdbx_seq_one_letter_code
_entity_poly.pdbx_strand_id
1 'polypeptide(L)'
;LVEAAVAWPSPYVIITGALCACFGAGLQCLIGAPRLLQSVAKDDIMPILKPFQSTFRDEPFKALLFTLALSEISVLIANFDVVTTMISEFFLMCYLSVNFVCILQTLLHEPSWRPRFRLYHWSLSLLGVIVCIAIMLISSWYIALISLVVGAIVYIYIWYTGANKEWGEGLKGLPMSVAHVALSHLDDRPTHTKNFRPQILAFIKCIYNENQHRWMIQHEKILDLLSQLKAGKGLVIVATVIQGKYGEKRDIVEQLRHYLKDQMITHKILNGFIDILVADNVYDGINSIMQTSGVGGFRPNTVIFDWPTSWQKYQVDGRIDDTIVSYLDSIRLAENKNFAILLLKNVDSYPSLLD
;
A
#
# COMPACT_ATOMS: atom_id res chain seq x y z
N LEU A 1 -34.79 -14.62 -39.63
CA LEU A 1 -35.75 -15.50 -40.33
C LEU A 1 -35.23 -16.08 -41.65
N VAL A 2 -34.19 -15.52 -42.28
CA VAL A 2 -33.55 -16.10 -43.48
C VAL A 2 -33.03 -17.52 -43.23
N GLU A 3 -32.49 -17.81 -42.04
CA GLU A 3 -32.03 -19.16 -41.67
C GLU A 3 -33.16 -20.19 -41.58
N ALA A 4 -34.37 -19.78 -41.17
CA ALA A 4 -35.52 -20.68 -41.13
C ALA A 4 -35.96 -21.13 -42.54
N ALA A 5 -35.69 -20.33 -43.58
CA ALA A 5 -35.99 -20.69 -44.96
C ALA A 5 -35.03 -21.78 -45.51
N VAL A 6 -33.86 -21.94 -44.90
CA VAL A 6 -32.85 -22.96 -45.28
C VAL A 6 -33.00 -24.23 -44.43
N ALA A 7 -33.86 -24.21 -43.40
CA ALA A 7 -34.02 -25.29 -42.45
C ALA A 7 -34.73 -26.52 -43.06
N TRP A 8 -34.08 -27.69 -42.96
CA TRP A 8 -34.70 -28.99 -43.17
C TRP A 8 -34.89 -29.68 -41.81
N PRO A 9 -36.02 -30.34 -41.51
CA PRO A 9 -37.13 -30.72 -42.39
C PRO A 9 -38.23 -29.66 -42.57
N SER A 10 -38.30 -28.64 -41.71
CA SER A 10 -39.31 -27.59 -41.80
C SER A 10 -38.82 -26.29 -41.14
N PRO A 11 -39.15 -25.10 -41.70
CA PRO A 11 -38.85 -23.81 -41.08
C PRO A 11 -39.35 -23.65 -39.64
N TYR A 12 -40.46 -24.33 -39.30
CA TYR A 12 -41.05 -24.29 -37.96
C TYR A 12 -40.15 -24.91 -36.89
N VAL A 13 -39.21 -25.79 -37.27
CA VAL A 13 -38.24 -26.38 -36.33
C VAL A 13 -37.32 -25.31 -35.77
N ILE A 14 -36.81 -24.41 -36.62
CA ILE A 14 -35.95 -23.31 -36.17
C ILE A 14 -36.76 -22.29 -35.35
N ILE A 15 -37.98 -21.96 -35.77
CA ILE A 15 -38.80 -20.98 -35.04
C ILE A 15 -39.15 -21.47 -33.63
N THR A 16 -39.64 -22.71 -33.51
CA THR A 16 -39.98 -23.30 -32.21
C THR A 16 -38.74 -23.51 -31.35
N GLY A 17 -37.64 -23.99 -31.94
CA GLY A 17 -36.36 -24.15 -31.25
C GLY A 17 -35.80 -22.83 -30.73
N ALA A 18 -35.80 -21.77 -31.55
CA ALA A 18 -35.33 -20.45 -31.15
C ALA A 18 -36.20 -19.85 -30.04
N LEU A 19 -37.53 -20.01 -30.11
CA LEU A 19 -38.42 -19.58 -29.03
C LEU A 19 -38.11 -20.30 -27.71
N CYS A 20 -38.02 -21.64 -27.74
CA CYS A 20 -37.67 -22.41 -26.55
C CYS A 20 -36.29 -22.04 -25.99
N ALA A 21 -35.29 -21.82 -26.86
CA ALA A 21 -33.95 -21.39 -26.46
C ALA A 21 -33.96 -19.99 -25.81
N CYS A 22 -34.68 -19.03 -26.39
CA CYS A 22 -34.82 -17.68 -25.82
C CYS A 22 -35.53 -17.70 -24.46
N PHE A 23 -36.61 -18.47 -24.32
CA PHE A 23 -37.29 -18.64 -23.02
C PHE A 23 -36.37 -19.28 -21.97
N GLY A 24 -35.64 -20.33 -22.34
CA GLY A 24 -34.69 -20.99 -21.46
C GLY A 24 -33.57 -20.07 -21.00
N ALA A 25 -32.93 -19.36 -21.93
CA ALA A 25 -31.87 -18.40 -21.62
C ALA A 25 -32.38 -17.24 -20.76
N GLY A 26 -33.58 -16.71 -21.05
CA GLY A 26 -34.21 -15.67 -20.25
C GLY A 26 -34.48 -16.10 -18.81
N LEU A 27 -35.03 -17.30 -18.61
CA LEU A 27 -35.26 -17.88 -17.27
C LEU A 27 -33.95 -18.10 -16.51
N GLN A 28 -32.90 -18.58 -17.18
CA GLN A 28 -31.59 -18.75 -16.58
C GLN A 28 -31.03 -17.41 -16.07
N CYS A 29 -31.11 -16.35 -16.88
CA CYS A 29 -30.66 -15.02 -16.49
C CYS A 29 -31.48 -14.45 -15.33
N LEU A 30 -32.80 -14.65 -15.33
CA LEU A 30 -33.72 -14.16 -14.29
C LEU A 30 -33.47 -14.83 -12.93
N ILE A 31 -33.00 -16.07 -12.91
CA ILE A 31 -32.64 -16.79 -11.66
C ILE A 31 -31.18 -16.52 -11.26
N GLY A 32 -30.28 -16.43 -12.24
CA GLY A 32 -28.85 -16.27 -12.02
C GLY A 32 -28.46 -14.89 -11.47
N ALA A 33 -28.95 -13.82 -12.09
CA ALA A 33 -28.56 -12.46 -11.72
C ALA A 33 -28.91 -12.07 -10.27
N PRO A 34 -30.10 -12.37 -9.73
CA PRO A 34 -30.43 -12.08 -8.33
C PRO A 34 -29.52 -12.80 -7.34
N ARG A 35 -29.15 -14.04 -7.64
CA ARG A 35 -28.28 -14.85 -6.78
C ARG A 35 -26.85 -14.32 -6.77
N LEU A 36 -26.34 -13.88 -7.92
CA LEU A 36 -25.05 -13.17 -7.99
C LEU A 36 -25.08 -11.88 -7.17
N LEU A 37 -26.12 -11.05 -7.35
CA LEU A 37 -26.27 -9.81 -6.60
C LEU A 37 -26.35 -10.05 -5.08
N GLN A 38 -27.07 -11.10 -4.68
CA GLN A 38 -27.18 -11.49 -3.28
C GLN A 38 -25.82 -11.95 -2.70
N SER A 39 -25.06 -12.77 -3.43
CA SER A 39 -23.74 -13.22 -2.98
C SER A 39 -22.80 -12.03 -2.77
N VAL A 40 -22.75 -11.09 -3.71
CA VAL A 40 -21.96 -9.86 -3.57
C VAL A 40 -22.43 -9.02 -2.38
N ALA A 41 -23.75 -8.94 -2.16
CA ALA A 41 -24.30 -8.25 -1.02
C ALA A 41 -23.84 -8.89 0.31
N LYS A 42 -23.83 -10.23 0.40
CA LYS A 42 -23.43 -10.97 1.62
C LYS A 42 -21.98 -10.73 2.03
N ASP A 43 -21.10 -10.47 1.08
CA ASP A 43 -19.68 -10.19 1.36
C ASP A 43 -19.45 -8.83 2.05
N ASP A 44 -20.50 -8.00 2.19
CA ASP A 44 -20.48 -6.70 2.89
C ASP A 44 -19.35 -5.77 2.39
N ILE A 45 -19.08 -5.86 1.09
CA ILE A 45 -18.08 -5.06 0.36
C ILE A 45 -18.66 -3.67 0.06
N MET A 46 -19.96 -3.61 -0.24
CA MET A 46 -20.68 -2.37 -0.57
C MET A 46 -21.89 -2.18 0.35
N PRO A 47 -21.88 -1.20 1.27
CA PRO A 47 -22.97 -0.92 2.19
C PRO A 47 -24.30 -0.63 1.48
N ILE A 48 -24.25 -0.05 0.28
CA ILE A 48 -25.45 0.25 -0.53
C ILE A 48 -26.20 -1.02 -0.97
N LEU A 49 -25.52 -2.17 -1.04
CA LEU A 49 -26.09 -3.45 -1.45
C LEU A 49 -26.66 -4.27 -0.29
N LYS A 50 -26.45 -3.86 0.97
CA LYS A 50 -27.01 -4.51 2.17
C LYS A 50 -28.49 -4.91 2.09
N PRO A 51 -29.42 -4.08 1.57
CA PRO A 51 -30.83 -4.48 1.50
C PRO A 51 -31.07 -5.74 0.64
N PHE A 52 -30.17 -6.08 -0.29
CA PHE A 52 -30.27 -7.25 -1.17
C PHE A 52 -29.77 -8.55 -0.52
N GLN A 53 -29.19 -8.51 0.68
CA GLN A 53 -28.80 -9.71 1.42
C GLN A 53 -30.00 -10.56 1.88
N SER A 54 -31.14 -9.92 2.13
CA SER A 54 -32.33 -10.52 2.73
C SER A 54 -32.94 -11.60 1.83
N THR A 55 -33.17 -12.79 2.40
CA THR A 55 -33.92 -13.88 1.80
C THR A 55 -35.37 -13.88 2.29
N PHE A 56 -36.28 -14.32 1.43
CA PHE A 56 -37.63 -14.73 1.80
C PHE A 56 -37.83 -16.15 1.30
N ARG A 57 -38.04 -17.11 2.22
CA ARG A 57 -38.11 -18.55 1.91
C ARG A 57 -36.89 -19.02 1.08
N ASP A 58 -35.70 -18.65 1.53
CA ASP A 58 -34.41 -18.95 0.89
C ASP A 58 -34.18 -18.35 -0.52
N GLU A 59 -35.13 -17.58 -1.05
CA GLU A 59 -34.99 -16.89 -2.34
C GLU A 59 -34.73 -15.38 -2.15
N PRO A 60 -33.85 -14.76 -2.97
CA PRO A 60 -33.48 -13.35 -2.84
C PRO A 60 -34.54 -12.43 -3.47
N PHE A 61 -35.71 -12.31 -2.83
CA PHE A 61 -36.86 -11.60 -3.38
C PHE A 61 -36.58 -10.13 -3.75
N LYS A 62 -35.86 -9.39 -2.91
CA LYS A 62 -35.51 -7.97 -3.19
C LYS A 62 -34.56 -7.84 -4.38
N ALA A 63 -33.60 -8.75 -4.51
CA ALA A 63 -32.68 -8.77 -5.65
C ALA A 63 -33.42 -9.16 -6.93
N LEU A 64 -34.34 -10.13 -6.86
CA LEU A 64 -35.19 -10.53 -7.99
C LEU A 64 -36.03 -9.36 -8.50
N LEU A 65 -36.71 -8.64 -7.61
CA LEU A 65 -37.51 -7.48 -7.97
C LEU A 65 -36.65 -6.39 -8.64
N PHE A 66 -35.43 -6.17 -8.14
CA PHE A 66 -34.49 -5.22 -8.74
C PHE A 66 -34.05 -5.65 -10.14
N THR A 67 -33.68 -6.92 -10.34
CA THR A 67 -33.31 -7.42 -11.67
C THR A 67 -34.46 -7.38 -12.65
N LEU A 68 -35.69 -7.64 -12.19
CA LEU A 68 -36.89 -7.57 -13.02
C LEU A 68 -37.18 -6.14 -13.46
N ALA A 69 -37.06 -5.16 -12.55
CA ALA A 69 -37.17 -3.76 -12.89
C ALA A 69 -36.10 -3.31 -13.91
N LEU A 70 -34.87 -3.79 -13.76
CA LEU A 70 -33.79 -3.48 -14.70
C LEU A 70 -34.02 -4.12 -16.08
N SER A 71 -34.52 -5.35 -16.13
CA SER A 71 -34.89 -5.99 -17.39
C SER A 71 -36.05 -5.28 -18.08
N GLU A 72 -37.04 -4.79 -17.31
CA GLU A 72 -38.19 -4.05 -17.85
C GLU A 72 -37.74 -2.76 -18.55
N ILE A 73 -36.80 -2.02 -17.95
CA ILE A 73 -36.20 -0.82 -18.58
C ILE A 73 -35.58 -1.17 -19.94
N SER A 74 -34.89 -2.31 -20.02
CA SER A 74 -34.26 -2.77 -21.26
C SER A 74 -35.28 -3.16 -22.33
N VAL A 75 -36.43 -3.73 -21.93
CA VAL A 75 -37.55 -4.04 -22.82
C VAL A 75 -38.21 -2.75 -23.35
N LEU A 76 -38.39 -1.75 -22.48
CA LEU A 76 -39.00 -0.46 -22.83
C LEU A 76 -38.20 0.36 -23.86
N ILE A 77 -36.87 0.19 -23.91
CA ILE A 77 -36.02 0.81 -24.95
C ILE A 77 -36.44 0.35 -26.36
N ALA A 78 -37.02 -0.85 -26.49
CA ALA A 78 -37.57 -1.42 -27.72
C ALA A 78 -36.62 -1.41 -28.95
N ASN A 79 -35.31 -1.24 -28.73
CA ASN A 79 -34.27 -1.26 -29.75
C ASN A 79 -33.25 -2.35 -29.41
N PHE A 80 -33.35 -3.47 -30.11
CA PHE A 80 -32.52 -4.64 -29.87
C PHE A 80 -31.02 -4.37 -30.12
N ASP A 81 -30.68 -3.56 -31.12
CA ASP A 81 -29.29 -3.30 -31.49
C ASP A 81 -28.56 -2.49 -30.41
N VAL A 82 -29.23 -1.49 -29.86
CA VAL A 82 -28.69 -0.68 -28.75
C VAL A 82 -28.51 -1.52 -27.49
N VAL A 83 -29.53 -2.32 -27.12
CA VAL A 83 -29.48 -3.18 -25.93
C VAL A 83 -28.38 -4.24 -26.06
N THR A 84 -28.26 -4.87 -27.23
CA THR A 84 -27.23 -5.89 -27.48
C THR A 84 -25.83 -5.31 -27.42
N THR A 85 -25.64 -4.10 -27.96
CA THR A 85 -24.36 -3.38 -27.87
C THR A 85 -24.02 -3.08 -26.41
N MET A 86 -24.96 -2.53 -25.64
CA MET A 86 -24.75 -2.20 -24.22
C MET A 86 -24.38 -3.43 -23.38
N ILE A 87 -25.11 -4.54 -23.56
CA ILE A 87 -24.84 -5.80 -22.84
C ILE A 87 -23.45 -6.35 -23.20
N SER A 88 -23.08 -6.30 -24.49
CA SER A 88 -21.78 -6.79 -24.97
C SER A 88 -20.62 -6.03 -24.32
N GLU A 89 -20.73 -4.71 -24.17
CA GLU A 89 -19.71 -3.89 -23.50
C GLU A 89 -19.54 -4.25 -22.02
N PHE A 90 -20.63 -4.53 -21.29
CA PHE A 90 -20.55 -4.98 -19.90
C PHE A 90 -19.89 -6.36 -19.76
N PHE A 91 -20.19 -7.30 -20.67
CA PHE A 91 -19.50 -8.60 -20.68
C PHE A 91 -18.01 -8.48 -21.02
N LEU A 92 -17.69 -7.67 -22.03
CA LEU A 92 -16.29 -7.36 -22.38
C LEU A 92 -15.56 -6.74 -21.20
N MET A 93 -16.21 -5.88 -20.39
CA MET A 93 -15.60 -5.28 -19.20
C MET A 93 -15.26 -6.32 -18.14
N CYS A 94 -16.15 -7.29 -17.91
CA CYS A 94 -15.87 -8.41 -17.01
C CYS A 94 -14.67 -9.23 -17.51
N TYR A 95 -14.62 -9.57 -18.80
CA TYR A 95 -13.50 -10.31 -19.39
C TYR A 95 -12.19 -9.53 -19.36
N LEU A 96 -12.24 -8.23 -19.63
CA LEU A 96 -11.11 -7.32 -19.52
C LEU A 96 -10.55 -7.32 -18.09
N SER A 97 -11.43 -7.16 -17.09
CA SER A 97 -11.04 -7.06 -15.69
C SER A 97 -10.38 -8.35 -15.18
N VAL A 98 -10.95 -9.52 -15.52
CA VAL A 98 -10.39 -10.82 -15.14
C VAL A 98 -9.00 -11.01 -15.76
N ASN A 99 -8.86 -10.76 -17.07
CA ASN A 99 -7.56 -10.90 -17.74
C ASN A 99 -6.53 -9.91 -17.18
N PHE A 100 -6.94 -8.68 -16.89
CA PHE A 100 -6.06 -7.65 -16.33
C PHE A 100 -5.55 -8.03 -14.94
N VAL A 101 -6.43 -8.48 -14.04
CA VAL A 101 -6.06 -8.91 -12.68
C VAL A 101 -5.09 -10.10 -12.74
N CYS A 102 -5.30 -11.07 -13.62
CA CYS A 102 -4.39 -12.21 -13.79
C CYS A 102 -2.98 -11.78 -14.21
N ILE A 103 -2.84 -10.79 -15.10
CA ILE A 103 -1.54 -10.22 -15.49
C ILE A 103 -0.89 -9.55 -14.29
N LEU A 104 -1.66 -8.67 -13.62
CA LEU A 104 -1.17 -7.86 -12.52
C LEU A 104 -0.64 -8.72 -11.37
N GLN A 105 -1.39 -9.73 -10.94
CA GLN A 105 -0.99 -10.65 -9.86
C GLN A 105 0.26 -11.47 -10.22
N THR A 106 0.42 -11.84 -11.49
CA THR A 106 1.61 -12.58 -11.95
C THR A 106 2.85 -11.70 -12.01
N LEU A 107 2.72 -10.46 -12.51
CA LEU A 107 3.83 -9.51 -12.65
C LEU A 107 4.27 -8.91 -11.31
N LEU A 108 3.33 -8.69 -10.39
CA LEU A 108 3.63 -8.20 -9.03
C LEU A 108 4.09 -9.31 -8.09
N HIS A 109 4.10 -10.57 -8.53
CA HIS A 109 4.48 -11.73 -7.72
C HIS A 109 3.69 -11.80 -6.40
N GLU A 110 2.36 -11.64 -6.49
CA GLU A 110 1.48 -11.70 -5.33
C GLU A 110 1.64 -13.05 -4.58
N PRO A 111 1.94 -13.07 -3.27
CA PRO A 111 2.29 -14.29 -2.52
C PRO A 111 1.26 -15.41 -2.59
N SER A 112 -0.03 -15.05 -2.65
CA SER A 112 -1.16 -15.96 -2.72
C SER A 112 -1.46 -16.47 -4.14
N TRP A 113 -0.90 -15.84 -5.17
CA TRP A 113 -1.17 -16.17 -6.57
C TRP A 113 -0.25 -17.30 -7.06
N ARG A 114 -0.82 -18.51 -7.22
CA ARG A 114 -0.09 -19.71 -7.66
C ARG A 114 -0.91 -20.53 -8.67
N PRO A 115 -1.09 -20.04 -9.91
CA PRO A 115 -1.86 -20.74 -10.93
C PRO A 115 -1.22 -22.10 -11.26
N ARG A 116 -1.94 -23.19 -11.01
CA ARG A 116 -1.46 -24.56 -11.26
C ARG A 116 -1.81 -25.10 -12.65
N PHE A 117 -2.58 -24.33 -13.43
CA PHE A 117 -3.04 -24.77 -14.74
C PHE A 117 -1.90 -24.75 -15.76
N ARG A 118 -1.68 -25.88 -16.45
CA ARG A 118 -0.52 -26.10 -17.33
C ARG A 118 -0.44 -25.14 -18.51
N LEU A 119 -1.57 -24.69 -19.06
CA LEU A 119 -1.61 -23.81 -20.24
C LEU A 119 -1.76 -22.32 -19.88
N TYR A 120 -1.65 -21.98 -18.60
CA TYR A 120 -1.68 -20.60 -18.16
C TYR A 120 -0.32 -19.93 -18.39
N HIS A 121 -0.33 -18.78 -19.07
CA HIS A 121 0.81 -17.89 -19.16
C HIS A 121 0.31 -16.44 -19.17
N TRP A 122 1.04 -15.52 -18.53
CA TRP A 122 0.62 -14.11 -18.40
C TRP A 122 0.41 -13.42 -19.75
N SER A 123 1.16 -13.82 -20.78
CA SER A 123 1.01 -13.28 -22.14
C SER A 123 -0.34 -13.61 -22.77
N LEU A 124 -0.96 -14.75 -22.42
CA LEU A 124 -2.29 -15.11 -22.91
C LEU A 124 -3.36 -14.20 -22.30
N SER A 125 -3.23 -13.87 -21.02
CA SER A 125 -4.08 -12.88 -20.36
C SER A 125 -3.86 -11.48 -20.96
N LEU A 126 -2.61 -11.10 -21.28
CA LEU A 126 -2.32 -9.84 -21.97
C LEU A 126 -2.96 -9.76 -23.35
N LEU A 127 -2.90 -10.84 -24.13
CA LEU A 127 -3.60 -10.94 -25.39
C LEU A 127 -5.11 -10.76 -25.19
N GLY A 128 -5.69 -11.39 -24.15
CA GLY A 128 -7.09 -11.24 -23.79
C GLY A 128 -7.48 -9.79 -23.48
N VAL A 129 -6.66 -9.07 -22.71
CA VAL A 129 -6.86 -7.63 -22.44
C VAL A 129 -6.87 -6.82 -23.74
N ILE A 130 -5.88 -7.03 -24.61
CA ILE A 130 -5.75 -6.29 -25.88
C ILE A 130 -6.97 -6.56 -26.78
N VAL A 131 -7.38 -7.82 -26.92
CA VAL A 131 -8.54 -8.22 -27.73
C VAL A 131 -9.83 -7.62 -27.16
N CYS A 132 -10.03 -7.65 -25.84
CA CYS A 132 -11.22 -7.05 -25.22
C CYS A 132 -11.29 -5.54 -25.51
N ILE A 133 -10.21 -4.80 -25.27
CA ILE A 133 -10.16 -3.35 -25.53
C ILE A 133 -10.39 -3.05 -27.03
N ALA A 134 -9.76 -3.83 -27.92
CA ALA A 134 -9.94 -3.66 -29.36
C ALA A 134 -11.41 -3.84 -29.78
N ILE A 135 -12.07 -4.91 -29.31
CA ILE A 135 -13.47 -5.18 -29.65
C ILE A 135 -14.39 -4.08 -29.08
N MET A 136 -14.18 -3.64 -27.83
CA MET A 136 -14.94 -2.53 -27.24
C MET A 136 -14.87 -1.26 -28.10
N LEU A 137 -13.66 -0.88 -28.53
CA LEU A 137 -13.45 0.32 -29.33
C LEU A 137 -14.02 0.22 -30.75
N ILE A 138 -13.96 -0.98 -31.35
CA ILE A 138 -14.53 -1.24 -32.69
C ILE A 138 -16.06 -1.24 -32.65
N SER A 139 -16.66 -1.80 -31.59
CA SER A 139 -18.10 -1.88 -31.38
C SER A 139 -18.70 -0.48 -31.18
N SER A 140 -18.30 0.22 -30.12
CA SER A 140 -18.76 1.57 -29.85
C SER A 140 -17.85 2.27 -28.86
N TRP A 141 -16.97 3.14 -29.36
CA TRP A 141 -15.99 3.84 -28.52
C TRP A 141 -16.63 4.69 -27.40
N TYR A 142 -17.83 5.25 -27.61
CA TYR A 142 -18.49 6.10 -26.62
C TYR A 142 -19.15 5.26 -25.51
N ILE A 143 -19.81 4.14 -25.83
CA ILE A 143 -20.39 3.24 -24.82
C ILE A 143 -19.25 2.54 -24.06
N ALA A 144 -18.20 2.12 -24.76
CA ALA A 144 -17.00 1.56 -24.15
C ALA A 144 -16.40 2.51 -23.10
N LEU A 145 -16.24 3.79 -23.44
CA LEU A 145 -15.71 4.80 -22.50
C LEU A 145 -16.62 4.96 -21.27
N ILE A 146 -17.95 5.04 -21.47
CA ILE A 146 -18.91 5.13 -20.37
C ILE A 146 -18.81 3.91 -19.46
N SER A 147 -18.78 2.70 -20.03
CA SER A 147 -18.64 1.45 -19.29
C SER A 147 -17.36 1.42 -18.48
N LEU A 148 -16.21 1.78 -19.08
CA LEU A 148 -14.93 1.84 -18.37
C LEU A 148 -14.94 2.84 -17.22
N VAL A 149 -15.53 4.02 -17.42
CA VAL A 149 -15.66 5.04 -16.36
C VAL A 149 -16.52 4.53 -15.21
N VAL A 150 -17.67 3.91 -15.51
CA VAL A 150 -18.54 3.31 -14.50
C VAL A 150 -17.80 2.20 -13.73
N GLY A 151 -17.08 1.32 -14.43
CA GLY A 151 -16.27 0.28 -13.81
C GLY A 151 -15.18 0.85 -12.89
N ALA A 152 -14.49 1.91 -13.32
CA ALA A 152 -13.47 2.58 -12.52
C ALA A 152 -14.06 3.24 -11.26
N ILE A 153 -15.23 3.89 -11.36
CA ILE A 153 -15.94 4.47 -10.20
C ILE A 153 -16.30 3.38 -9.19
N VAL A 154 -16.86 2.26 -9.65
CA VAL A 154 -17.20 1.14 -8.79
C VAL A 154 -15.96 0.56 -8.10
N TYR A 155 -14.85 0.39 -8.84
CA TYR A 155 -13.59 -0.07 -8.28
C TYR A 155 -13.06 0.87 -7.19
N ILE A 156 -13.01 2.17 -7.45
CA ILE A 156 -12.55 3.18 -6.48
C ILE A 156 -13.46 3.18 -5.24
N TYR A 157 -14.78 3.05 -5.43
CA TYR A 157 -15.74 2.99 -4.33
C TYR A 157 -15.53 1.76 -3.43
N ILE A 158 -15.31 0.58 -4.02
CA ILE A 158 -14.97 -0.64 -3.26
C ILE A 158 -13.68 -0.44 -2.48
N TRP A 159 -12.64 0.07 -3.14
CA TRP A 159 -11.33 0.28 -2.54
C TRP A 159 -11.41 1.23 -1.34
N TYR A 160 -12.15 2.34 -1.48
CA TYR A 160 -12.41 3.28 -0.40
C TYR A 160 -13.14 2.65 0.78
N THR A 161 -14.20 1.89 0.50
CA THR A 161 -15.03 1.28 1.54
C THR A 161 -14.28 0.17 2.29
N GLY A 162 -13.47 -0.62 1.57
CA GLY A 162 -12.58 -1.62 2.14
C GLY A 162 -11.55 -1.01 3.09
N ALA A 163 -10.87 0.06 2.67
CA ALA A 163 -9.90 0.75 3.52
C ALA A 163 -10.55 1.36 4.77
N ASN A 164 -11.76 1.92 4.65
CA ASN A 164 -12.51 2.44 5.79
C ASN A 164 -12.91 1.34 6.79
N LYS A 165 -13.26 0.14 6.31
CA LYS A 165 -13.63 -1.00 7.16
C LYS A 165 -12.43 -1.62 7.88
N GLU A 166 -11.28 -1.68 7.20
CA GLU A 166 -10.04 -2.25 7.76
C GLU A 166 -9.37 -1.29 8.76
N TRP A 167 -9.29 0.01 8.44
CA TRP A 167 -8.50 0.98 9.19
C TRP A 167 -9.32 2.04 9.95
N GLY A 168 -10.65 2.07 9.79
CA GLY A 168 -11.54 3.01 10.49
C GLY A 168 -11.48 4.47 10.02
N GLU A 169 -10.56 4.81 9.11
CA GLU A 169 -10.43 6.14 8.50
C GLU A 169 -10.37 6.02 6.98
N GLY A 170 -11.40 6.42 6.24
CA GLY A 170 -11.53 6.12 4.80
C GLY A 170 -10.33 6.51 3.94
N LEU A 171 -10.05 7.81 3.78
CA LEU A 171 -8.92 8.28 2.93
C LEU A 171 -7.54 8.03 3.57
N LYS A 172 -7.45 8.04 4.91
CA LYS A 172 -6.18 7.82 5.63
C LYS A 172 -5.81 6.34 5.73
N GLY A 173 -6.77 5.44 5.61
CA GLY A 173 -6.56 3.98 5.59
C GLY A 173 -5.94 3.50 4.28
N LEU A 174 -6.18 4.20 3.17
CA LEU A 174 -5.62 3.84 1.86
C LEU A 174 -4.08 3.77 1.86
N PRO A 175 -3.33 4.80 2.29
CA PRO A 175 -1.87 4.70 2.36
C PRO A 175 -1.40 3.64 3.35
N MET A 176 -2.17 3.32 4.40
CA MET A 176 -1.83 2.24 5.34
C MET A 176 -1.97 0.85 4.70
N SER A 177 -3.06 0.58 3.97
CA SER A 177 -3.19 -0.67 3.19
C SER A 177 -2.06 -0.81 2.17
N VAL A 178 -1.74 0.27 1.44
CA VAL A 178 -0.64 0.27 0.46
C VAL A 178 0.71 0.03 1.13
N ALA A 179 0.98 0.69 2.26
CA ALA A 179 2.20 0.50 3.02
C ALA A 179 2.33 -0.93 3.55
N HIS A 180 1.25 -1.50 4.09
CA HIS A 180 1.25 -2.88 4.59
C HIS A 180 1.57 -3.89 3.48
N VAL A 181 0.92 -3.77 2.32
CA VAL A 181 1.19 -4.63 1.16
C VAL A 181 2.62 -4.42 0.65
N ALA A 182 3.08 -3.17 0.52
CA ALA A 182 4.43 -2.89 0.05
C ALA A 182 5.51 -3.46 1.00
N LEU A 183 5.31 -3.32 2.32
CA LEU A 183 6.21 -3.84 3.35
C LEU A 183 6.19 -5.37 3.44
N SER A 184 5.05 -6.03 3.19
CA SER A 184 4.97 -7.49 3.19
C SER A 184 5.67 -8.14 1.99
N HIS A 185 5.80 -7.39 0.89
CA HIS A 185 6.55 -7.82 -0.31
C HIS A 185 8.05 -7.52 -0.23
N LEU A 186 8.50 -6.75 0.77
CA LEU A 186 9.92 -6.47 0.99
C LEU A 186 10.60 -7.67 1.66
N ASP A 187 11.32 -8.46 0.86
CA ASP A 187 12.12 -9.59 1.32
C ASP A 187 13.24 -9.15 2.28
N ASP A 188 13.40 -9.86 3.41
CA ASP A 188 14.48 -9.68 4.40
C ASP A 188 15.85 -10.22 3.95
N ARG A 189 16.05 -10.42 2.63
CA ARG A 189 17.29 -11.02 2.12
C ARG A 189 18.47 -10.05 2.27
N PRO A 190 19.68 -10.55 2.58
CA PRO A 190 20.86 -9.70 2.65
C PRO A 190 21.08 -9.01 1.29
N THR A 191 21.20 -7.68 1.31
CA THR A 191 21.44 -6.90 0.09
C THR A 191 22.76 -7.32 -0.54
N HIS A 192 22.73 -7.72 -1.81
CA HIS A 192 23.96 -8.00 -2.55
C HIS A 192 24.85 -6.75 -2.59
N THR A 193 26.18 -6.92 -2.40
CA THR A 193 27.16 -5.83 -2.29
C THR A 193 27.07 -4.80 -3.42
N LYS A 194 26.82 -5.25 -4.66
CA LYS A 194 26.64 -4.38 -5.84
C LYS A 194 25.42 -3.44 -5.79
N ASN A 195 24.38 -3.79 -5.03
CA ASN A 195 23.13 -3.04 -4.94
C ASN A 195 22.96 -2.33 -3.59
N PHE A 196 24.03 -2.21 -2.81
CA PHE A 196 23.97 -1.53 -1.53
C PHE A 196 23.45 -0.10 -1.69
N ARG A 197 22.48 0.26 -0.84
CA ARG A 197 21.94 1.61 -0.70
C ARG A 197 21.90 1.92 0.79
N PRO A 198 22.52 3.03 1.24
CA PRO A 198 22.55 3.36 2.66
C PRO A 198 21.14 3.74 3.13
N GLN A 199 20.59 2.95 4.04
CA GLN A 199 19.38 3.24 4.81
C GLN A 199 19.83 3.66 6.21
N ILE A 200 19.60 4.92 6.54
CA ILE A 200 20.35 5.59 7.60
C ILE A 200 19.57 5.55 8.91
N LEU A 201 20.24 5.15 9.98
CA LEU A 201 19.86 5.38 11.38
C LEU A 201 20.85 6.38 11.98
N ALA A 202 20.42 7.61 12.20
CA ALA A 202 21.28 8.68 12.71
C ALA A 202 20.99 8.93 14.18
N PHE A 203 21.98 8.67 15.03
CA PHE A 203 21.88 8.99 16.46
C PHE A 203 22.24 10.46 16.68
N ILE A 204 21.27 11.22 17.16
CA ILE A 204 21.43 12.65 17.43
C ILE A 204 21.30 12.90 18.93
N LYS A 205 22.34 13.50 19.51
CA LYS A 205 22.33 13.88 20.91
C LYS A 205 21.54 15.18 21.10
N CYS A 206 20.51 15.12 21.93
CA CYS A 206 19.70 16.27 22.31
C CYS A 206 20.08 16.71 23.72
N ILE A 207 20.28 18.01 23.92
CA ILE A 207 20.64 18.63 25.21
C ILE A 207 19.53 19.58 25.62
N TYR A 208 19.18 19.59 26.90
CA TYR A 208 18.26 20.58 27.43
C TYR A 208 18.98 21.91 27.65
N ASN A 209 18.54 22.96 26.96
CA ASN A 209 19.06 24.31 27.13
C ASN A 209 18.25 25.03 28.20
N GLU A 210 18.82 25.18 29.40
CA GLU A 210 18.20 25.85 30.55
C GLU A 210 17.81 27.31 30.24
N ASN A 211 18.61 28.03 29.47
CA ASN A 211 18.35 29.45 29.15
C ASN A 211 17.10 29.63 28.30
N GLN A 212 16.86 28.70 27.38
CA GLN A 212 15.74 28.75 26.44
C GLN A 212 14.60 27.79 26.83
N HIS A 213 14.75 27.12 27.98
CA HIS A 213 13.82 26.12 28.52
C HIS A 213 13.37 25.07 27.49
N ARG A 214 14.26 24.71 26.53
CA ARG A 214 13.94 23.84 25.40
C ARG A 214 15.05 22.84 25.11
N TRP A 215 14.67 21.69 24.58
CA TRP A 215 15.62 20.73 24.04
C TRP A 215 16.17 21.23 22.70
N MET A 216 17.46 21.07 22.51
CA MET A 216 18.17 21.45 21.29
C MET A 216 19.06 20.29 20.83
N ILE A 217 19.26 20.19 19.52
CA ILE A 217 20.24 19.26 18.95
C ILE A 217 21.64 19.80 19.27
N GLN A 218 22.54 18.95 19.74
CA GLN A 218 23.91 19.38 20.05
C GLN A 218 24.64 19.87 18.80
N HIS A 219 24.55 19.14 17.69
CA HIS A 219 25.17 19.48 16.41
C HIS A 219 24.13 19.45 15.28
N GLU A 220 23.51 20.59 14.99
CA GLU A 220 22.41 20.71 14.00
C GLU A 220 22.85 20.31 12.58
N LYS A 221 24.12 20.56 12.23
CA LYS A 221 24.71 20.27 10.92
C LYS A 221 24.73 18.78 10.54
N ILE A 222 24.48 17.87 11.49
CA ILE A 222 24.24 16.46 11.18
C ILE A 222 23.02 16.33 10.25
N LEU A 223 21.97 17.11 10.49
CA LEU A 223 20.76 17.09 9.66
C LEU A 223 21.04 17.59 8.22
N ASP A 224 21.87 18.62 8.07
CA ASP A 224 22.31 19.09 6.75
C ASP A 224 23.05 18.00 5.98
N LEU A 225 23.97 17.29 6.64
CA LEU A 225 24.68 16.18 6.04
C LEU A 225 23.73 15.05 5.62
N LEU A 226 22.75 14.69 6.46
CA LEU A 226 21.75 13.67 6.13
C LEU A 226 20.96 14.04 4.89
N SER A 227 20.56 15.31 4.79
CA SER A 227 19.84 15.86 3.65
C SER A 227 20.67 15.79 2.37
N GLN A 228 21.95 16.18 2.44
CA GLN A 228 22.89 16.12 1.31
C GLN A 228 23.19 14.67 0.87
N LEU A 229 23.39 13.76 1.84
CA LEU A 229 23.73 12.37 1.57
C LEU A 229 22.59 11.60 0.91
N LYS A 230 21.34 11.92 1.28
CA LYS A 230 20.15 11.19 0.81
C LYS A 230 19.40 11.90 -0.31
N ALA A 231 19.57 13.21 -0.44
CA ALA A 231 18.89 14.04 -1.45
C ALA A 231 17.39 13.74 -1.55
N GLY A 232 16.73 13.55 -0.39
CA GLY A 232 15.31 13.24 -0.27
C GLY A 232 14.89 11.80 -0.60
N LYS A 233 15.83 10.88 -0.84
CA LYS A 233 15.55 9.49 -1.27
C LYS A 233 15.97 8.43 -0.24
N GLY A 234 15.15 7.40 -0.12
CA GLY A 234 15.37 6.25 0.76
C GLY A 234 15.14 6.57 2.25
N LEU A 235 15.40 5.59 3.10
CA LEU A 235 15.08 5.64 4.53
C LEU A 235 16.13 6.46 5.31
N VAL A 236 15.63 7.39 6.12
CA VAL A 236 16.37 8.07 7.18
C VAL A 236 15.54 7.98 8.46
N ILE A 237 16.13 7.45 9.52
CA ILE A 237 15.56 7.42 10.86
C ILE A 237 16.46 8.26 11.74
N VAL A 238 15.93 9.35 12.29
CA VAL A 238 16.61 10.17 13.29
C VAL A 238 16.24 9.61 14.66
N ALA A 239 17.24 9.11 15.38
CA ALA A 239 17.06 8.48 16.67
C ALA A 239 17.68 9.31 17.80
N THR A 240 17.00 9.37 18.94
CA THR A 240 17.55 9.94 20.18
C THR A 240 17.17 9.10 21.38
N VAL A 241 18.08 9.01 22.35
CA VAL A 241 17.88 8.27 23.59
C VAL A 241 17.91 9.25 24.75
N ILE A 242 16.83 9.30 25.52
CA ILE A 242 16.72 10.13 26.72
C ILE A 242 16.91 9.22 27.93
N GLN A 243 17.85 9.58 28.80
CA GLN A 243 18.09 8.82 30.02
C GLN A 243 16.96 9.03 31.04
N GLY A 244 16.35 7.99 31.58
CA GLY A 244 15.37 8.06 32.67
C GLY A 244 14.17 7.13 32.51
N LYS A 245 13.08 7.41 33.22
CA LYS A 245 11.84 6.62 33.18
C LYS A 245 10.80 7.24 32.24
N TYR A 246 10.18 6.42 31.39
CA TYR A 246 9.22 6.88 30.39
C TYR A 246 8.00 7.59 30.98
N GLY A 247 7.45 7.09 32.11
CA GLY A 247 6.25 7.66 32.73
C GLY A 247 6.38 9.13 33.13
N GLU A 248 7.58 9.55 33.56
CA GLU A 248 7.87 10.93 33.97
C GLU A 248 8.24 11.84 32.78
N LYS A 249 8.72 11.25 31.68
CA LYS A 249 9.27 11.97 30.52
C LYS A 249 8.38 11.94 29.28
N ARG A 250 7.15 11.45 29.39
CA ARG A 250 6.22 11.35 28.26
C ARG A 250 6.01 12.69 27.55
N ASP A 251 5.72 13.74 28.31
CA ASP A 251 5.47 15.08 27.74
C ASP A 251 6.72 15.64 27.05
N ILE A 252 7.90 15.37 27.63
CA ILE A 252 9.19 15.73 27.06
C ILE A 252 9.42 15.00 25.72
N VAL A 253 9.09 13.71 25.64
CA VAL A 253 9.21 12.91 24.41
C VAL A 253 8.29 13.45 23.31
N GLU A 254 7.05 13.79 23.64
CA GLU A 254 6.11 14.36 22.68
C GLU A 254 6.59 15.74 22.18
N GLN A 255 7.04 16.63 23.07
CA GLN A 255 7.62 17.93 22.70
C GLN A 255 8.88 17.79 21.84
N LEU A 256 9.80 16.89 22.22
CA LEU A 256 11.02 16.64 21.46
C LEU A 256 10.72 16.05 20.08
N ARG A 257 9.70 15.19 19.97
CA ARG A 257 9.25 14.65 18.68
C ARG A 257 8.75 15.73 17.74
N HIS A 258 7.97 16.68 18.25
CA HIS A 258 7.53 17.83 17.46
C HIS A 258 8.70 18.70 17.03
N TYR A 259 9.61 19.03 17.95
CA TYR A 259 10.80 19.82 17.63
C TYR A 259 11.70 19.15 16.58
N LEU A 260 12.01 17.86 16.74
CA LEU A 260 12.82 17.12 15.75
C LEU A 260 12.13 17.07 14.38
N LYS A 261 10.79 16.97 14.34
CA LYS A 261 10.04 17.00 13.08
C LYS A 261 10.18 18.34 12.38
N ASP A 262 10.07 19.44 13.11
CA ASP A 262 10.24 20.79 12.57
C ASP A 262 11.68 21.02 12.08
N GLN A 263 12.68 20.52 12.80
CA GLN A 263 14.09 20.57 12.37
C GLN A 263 14.31 19.74 11.09
N MET A 264 13.76 18.52 11.01
CA MET A 264 13.87 17.71 9.80
C MET A 264 13.26 18.40 8.56
N ILE A 265 12.11 19.06 8.72
CA ILE A 265 11.49 19.84 7.65
C ILE A 265 12.38 21.03 7.26
N THR A 266 12.91 21.76 8.24
CA THR A 266 13.80 22.92 8.03
C THR A 266 15.04 22.55 7.22
N HIS A 267 15.66 21.41 7.55
CA HIS A 267 16.83 20.87 6.86
C HIS A 267 16.50 20.04 5.59
N LYS A 268 15.26 20.12 5.08
CA LYS A 268 14.78 19.45 3.85
C LYS A 268 14.83 17.90 3.88
N ILE A 269 14.80 17.29 5.06
CA ILE A 269 14.64 15.85 5.24
C ILE A 269 13.13 15.51 5.21
N LEU A 270 12.54 15.53 4.01
CA LEU A 270 11.09 15.39 3.83
C LEU A 270 10.56 13.97 4.08
N ASN A 271 11.40 12.95 3.87
CA ASN A 271 11.01 11.53 3.88
C ASN A 271 11.75 10.75 4.98
N GLY A 272 11.78 11.29 6.20
CA GLY A 272 12.43 10.65 7.34
C GLY A 272 11.48 10.36 8.50
N PHE A 273 11.89 9.45 9.37
CA PHE A 273 11.17 9.06 10.58
C PHE A 273 11.95 9.46 11.82
N ILE A 274 11.24 9.61 12.94
CA ILE A 274 11.83 9.98 14.23
C ILE A 274 11.56 8.85 15.21
N ASP A 275 12.63 8.36 15.84
CA ASP A 275 12.57 7.37 16.90
C ASP A 275 13.13 7.98 18.20
N ILE A 276 12.33 7.94 19.27
CA ILE A 276 12.73 8.51 20.57
C ILE A 276 12.51 7.44 21.60
N LEU A 277 13.60 6.99 22.23
CA LEU A 277 13.55 5.98 23.28
C LEU A 277 13.94 6.60 24.62
N VAL A 278 13.21 6.22 25.66
CA VAL A 278 13.55 6.55 27.05
C VAL A 278 14.09 5.29 27.71
N ALA A 279 15.32 5.33 28.22
CA ALA A 279 15.99 4.18 28.82
C ALA A 279 16.80 4.60 30.05
N ASP A 280 17.02 3.70 31.00
CA ASP A 280 17.81 4.00 32.21
C ASP A 280 19.30 4.25 31.89
N ASN A 281 19.81 3.56 30.89
CA ASN A 281 21.15 3.72 30.34
C ASN A 281 21.09 4.06 28.86
N VAL A 282 21.92 5.01 28.43
CA VAL A 282 22.00 5.45 27.02
C VAL A 282 22.47 4.32 26.12
N TYR A 283 23.43 3.50 26.57
CA TYR A 283 23.92 2.34 25.82
C TYR A 283 22.79 1.33 25.53
N ASP A 284 22.03 0.94 26.56
CA ASP A 284 20.93 0.00 26.40
C ASP A 284 19.83 0.54 25.49
N GLY A 285 19.61 1.86 25.51
CA GLY A 285 18.72 2.53 24.58
C GLY A 285 19.23 2.49 23.14
N ILE A 286 20.49 2.84 22.89
CA ILE A 286 21.11 2.77 21.55
C ILE A 286 21.05 1.34 21.01
N ASN A 287 21.42 0.37 21.85
CA ASN A 287 21.31 -1.05 21.57
C ASN A 287 19.88 -1.41 21.14
N SER A 288 18.87 -1.05 21.94
CA SER A 288 17.47 -1.34 21.67
C SER A 288 16.97 -0.72 20.35
N ILE A 289 17.36 0.52 20.03
CA ILE A 289 16.98 1.16 18.76
C ILE A 289 17.64 0.43 17.58
N MET A 290 18.95 0.16 17.64
CA MET A 290 19.64 -0.60 16.57
C MET A 290 19.07 -2.02 16.40
N GLN A 291 18.68 -2.62 17.52
CA GLN A 291 17.64 -3.64 17.75
C GLN A 291 16.52 -3.70 16.74
N THR A 292 15.64 -2.72 16.90
CA THR A 292 14.21 -2.83 16.62
C THR A 292 13.74 -1.81 15.60
N SER A 293 14.55 -0.83 15.22
CA SER A 293 14.15 0.18 14.23
C SER A 293 13.87 -0.45 12.86
N GLY A 294 12.73 -0.06 12.28
CA GLY A 294 12.24 -0.52 10.98
C GLY A 294 11.18 -1.63 11.06
N VAL A 295 10.63 -2.03 9.92
CA VAL A 295 9.55 -3.03 9.80
C VAL A 295 9.84 -3.97 8.64
N GLY A 296 9.91 -5.29 8.90
CA GLY A 296 10.27 -6.30 7.88
C GLY A 296 11.58 -5.94 7.17
N GLY A 297 11.61 -6.02 5.83
CA GLY A 297 12.76 -5.64 5.00
C GLY A 297 13.05 -4.14 4.93
N PHE A 298 12.16 -3.29 5.47
CA PHE A 298 12.36 -1.84 5.54
C PHE A 298 13.06 -1.44 6.85
N ARG A 299 14.36 -1.73 6.90
CA ARG A 299 15.24 -1.47 8.06
C ARG A 299 16.44 -0.61 7.69
N PRO A 300 17.00 0.13 8.66
CA PRO A 300 18.28 0.80 8.46
C PRO A 300 19.41 -0.25 8.33
N ASN A 301 20.45 0.10 7.58
CA ASN A 301 21.66 -0.70 7.39
C ASN A 301 22.95 0.12 7.58
N THR A 302 22.83 1.42 7.80
CA THR A 302 23.94 2.35 8.05
C THR A 302 23.65 3.13 9.33
N VAL A 303 24.55 3.10 10.31
CA VAL A 303 24.44 3.92 11.53
C VAL A 303 25.38 5.11 11.43
N ILE A 304 24.86 6.28 11.82
CA ILE A 304 25.65 7.50 11.97
C ILE A 304 25.77 7.83 13.46
N PHE A 305 27.00 7.98 13.92
CA PHE A 305 27.32 8.52 15.24
C PHE A 305 28.15 9.78 15.10
N ASP A 306 27.96 10.69 16.05
CA ASP A 306 28.82 11.83 16.25
C ASP A 306 30.09 11.44 17.01
N TRP A 307 31.19 12.13 16.76
CA TRP A 307 32.47 11.93 17.44
C TRP A 307 32.44 12.61 18.82
N PRO A 308 32.78 11.90 19.91
CA PRO A 308 32.79 12.48 21.25
C PRO A 308 33.96 13.47 21.38
N THR A 309 33.75 14.75 21.07
CA THR A 309 34.82 15.79 21.08
C THR A 309 35.47 15.98 22.44
N SER A 310 34.73 15.80 23.54
CA SER A 310 35.22 15.96 24.91
C SER A 310 35.84 14.70 25.52
N TRP A 311 36.09 13.63 24.75
CA TRP A 311 36.57 12.33 25.28
C TRP A 311 37.82 12.46 26.17
N GLN A 312 38.75 13.37 25.86
CA GLN A 312 39.98 13.56 26.64
C GLN A 312 39.74 14.10 28.05
N LYS A 313 38.64 14.84 28.27
CA LYS A 313 38.27 15.37 29.59
C LYS A 313 37.73 14.30 30.52
N TYR A 314 37.30 13.17 29.96
CA TYR A 314 36.78 12.03 30.70
C TYR A 314 37.89 11.02 31.05
N GLN A 315 39.15 11.40 30.87
CA GLN A 315 40.30 10.62 31.32
C GLN A 315 40.78 11.20 32.66
N VAL A 316 40.11 10.83 33.75
CA VAL A 316 40.47 11.25 35.11
C VAL A 316 41.25 10.11 35.78
N ASP A 317 42.46 10.39 36.26
CA ASP A 317 43.31 9.46 37.03
C ASP A 317 43.56 8.08 36.40
N GLY A 318 43.79 8.03 35.08
CA GLY A 318 44.18 6.80 34.37
C GLY A 318 43.06 5.77 34.19
N ARG A 319 41.82 6.06 34.62
CA ARG A 319 40.63 5.27 34.32
C ARG A 319 39.85 5.91 33.16
N ILE A 320 39.40 5.06 32.24
CA ILE A 320 38.52 5.45 31.14
C ILE A 320 37.11 5.57 31.75
N ASP A 321 36.46 6.72 31.57
CA ASP A 321 35.09 6.94 32.01
C ASP A 321 34.10 5.99 31.29
N ASP A 322 33.05 5.58 32.00
CA ASP A 322 32.04 4.63 31.53
C ASP A 322 31.31 5.14 30.27
N THR A 323 31.30 6.46 30.07
CA THR A 323 30.72 7.11 28.87
C THR A 323 31.45 6.77 27.58
N ILE A 324 32.79 6.71 27.61
CA ILE A 324 33.61 6.34 26.43
C ILE A 324 33.50 4.85 26.17
N VAL A 325 33.49 4.04 27.23
CA VAL A 325 33.30 2.59 27.13
C VAL A 325 31.96 2.29 26.47
N SER A 326 30.89 2.94 26.93
CA SER A 326 29.55 2.84 26.35
C SER A 326 29.49 3.25 24.87
N TYR A 327 30.25 4.27 24.47
CA TYR A 327 30.34 4.69 23.07
C TYR A 327 31.06 3.64 22.20
N LEU A 328 32.20 3.12 22.68
CA LEU A 328 32.95 2.07 21.98
C LEU A 328 32.15 0.77 21.86
N ASP A 329 31.43 0.40 22.91
CA ASP A 329 30.54 -0.76 22.89
C ASP A 329 29.35 -0.54 21.93
N SER A 330 28.86 0.70 21.79
CA SER A 330 27.84 1.03 20.78
C SER A 330 28.35 0.83 19.35
N ILE A 331 29.62 1.18 19.09
CA ILE A 331 30.27 0.95 17.79
C ILE A 331 30.45 -0.56 17.54
N ARG A 332 30.92 -1.31 18.54
CA ARG A 332 31.05 -2.78 18.46
C ARG A 332 29.69 -3.44 18.20
N LEU A 333 28.62 -2.91 18.78
CA LEU A 333 27.26 -3.38 18.54
C LEU A 333 26.82 -3.15 17.09
N ALA A 334 27.20 -2.02 16.50
CA ALA A 334 26.92 -1.72 15.09
C ALA A 334 27.65 -2.71 14.17
N GLU A 335 28.92 -2.99 14.46
CA GLU A 335 29.72 -3.97 13.74
C GLU A 335 29.11 -5.37 13.84
N ASN A 336 28.75 -5.82 15.04
CA ASN A 336 28.14 -7.14 15.28
C ASN A 336 26.81 -7.33 14.52
N LYS A 337 26.07 -6.24 14.28
CA LYS A 337 24.85 -6.25 13.49
C LYS A 337 25.08 -6.07 11.98
N ASN A 338 26.33 -6.03 11.52
CA ASN A 338 26.71 -5.76 10.14
C ASN A 338 26.19 -4.41 9.61
N PHE A 339 26.09 -3.39 10.47
CA PHE A 339 25.81 -2.03 10.01
C PHE A 339 27.07 -1.42 9.37
N ALA A 340 26.88 -0.65 8.29
CA ALA A 340 27.89 0.30 7.87
C ALA A 340 27.95 1.44 8.92
N ILE A 341 29.15 1.82 9.36
CA ILE A 341 29.35 2.82 10.42
C ILE A 341 29.90 4.09 9.80
N LEU A 342 29.26 5.22 10.10
CA LEU A 342 29.70 6.56 9.70
C LEU A 342 29.91 7.39 10.97
N LEU A 343 31.16 7.72 11.26
CA LEU A 343 31.54 8.55 12.40
C LEU A 343 31.82 9.98 11.93
N LEU A 344 31.03 10.93 12.42
CA LEU A 344 31.15 12.33 12.03
C LEU A 344 32.05 13.07 13.01
N LYS A 345 33.15 13.62 12.53
CA LYS A 345 34.09 14.41 13.34
C LYS A 345 34.03 15.87 12.93
N ASN A 346 34.04 16.76 13.93
CA ASN A 346 33.95 18.22 13.76
C ASN A 346 32.70 18.63 12.96
N VAL A 347 31.53 18.14 13.35
CA VAL A 347 30.29 18.38 12.60
C VAL A 347 29.96 19.86 12.49
N ASP A 348 30.34 20.66 13.48
CA ASP A 348 30.14 22.11 13.48
C ASP A 348 30.86 22.84 12.33
N SER A 349 31.89 22.24 11.71
CA SER A 349 32.56 22.83 10.55
C SER A 349 31.97 22.41 9.21
N TYR A 350 30.92 21.58 9.18
CA TYR A 350 30.35 21.09 7.93
C TYR A 350 29.62 22.23 7.19
N PRO A 351 29.51 22.16 5.85
CA PRO A 351 28.76 23.16 5.08
C PRO A 351 27.27 23.07 5.42
N SER A 352 26.64 24.20 5.69
CA SER A 352 25.20 24.24 5.89
C SER A 352 24.47 24.17 4.55
N LEU A 353 23.19 23.80 4.57
CA LEU A 353 22.31 23.86 3.38
C LEU A 353 21.61 25.23 3.24
N LEU A 354 21.80 26.11 4.23
CA LEU A 354 21.15 27.40 4.38
C LEU A 354 22.07 28.58 3.97
N ASP A 355 23.37 28.31 3.75
CA ASP A 355 24.33 29.19 3.09
C ASP A 355 24.39 28.92 1.58
#